data_AF-A0A2V9QZR9-F1
#
_entry.id   AF-A0A2V9QZR9-F1
#
_cell.length_a   1.000
_cell.length_b   1.000
_cell.length_c   1.000
_cell.angle_alpha   90.00
_cell.angle_beta   90.00
_cell.angle_gamma   90.00
#
_symmetry.space_group_name_H-M   'P 1'
#
loop_
_entity.id
_entity.type
_entity.pdbx_description
1 polymer ?
#
loop_
_entity_poly.entity_id
_entity_poly.type
_entity_poly.pdbx_seq_one_letter_code
_entity_poly.pdbx_strand_id
1 'polypeptide(L)'
;MHDYHLMLSARYMREAGMKSRNGFFLHIPFPAPDVFEKLPWREAILRGLLDFEVVGFQTERDRNNFISCVQHLLPKVLIEPATPHMRACVQDRQIIIGVFPISIDFDEFASQAVRNDVAARCVEIRERLSGDLLVLGVDRMDYTKG
;
A
#
# COMPACT_ATOMS: atom_id res chain seq x y z
N MET A 1 9.45 -5.48 -1.50
CA MET A 1 9.71 -4.11 -1.02
C MET A 1 8.40 -3.50 -0.57
N HIS A 2 8.42 -2.75 0.53
CA HIS A 2 7.20 -2.19 1.11
C HIS A 2 7.35 -0.69 1.31
N ASP A 3 6.26 0.00 0.97
CA ASP A 3 6.00 1.38 1.31
C ASP A 3 6.81 2.46 0.57
N TYR A 4 6.33 3.70 0.65
CA TYR A 4 6.73 4.81 -0.21
C TYR A 4 8.22 5.18 -0.15
N HIS A 5 8.89 4.91 0.97
CA HIS A 5 10.32 5.17 1.15
C HIS A 5 11.20 4.44 0.13
N LEU A 6 10.73 3.30 -0.41
CA LEU A 6 11.54 2.40 -1.23
C LEU A 6 11.07 2.33 -2.70
N MET A 7 10.31 3.31 -3.18
CA MET A 7 9.75 3.33 -4.55
C MET A 7 10.82 3.27 -5.66
N LEU A 8 12.05 3.69 -5.39
CA LEU A 8 13.16 3.65 -6.36
C LEU A 8 14.11 2.45 -6.17
N SER A 9 13.88 1.61 -5.16
CA SER A 9 14.85 0.58 -4.77
C SER A 9 15.09 -0.47 -5.87
N ALA A 10 14.07 -0.89 -6.61
CA ALA A 10 14.25 -1.85 -7.71
C ALA A 10 15.19 -1.33 -8.79
N ARG A 11 15.13 -0.02 -9.09
CA ARG A 11 16.03 0.61 -10.06
C ARG A 11 17.48 0.50 -9.61
N TYR A 12 17.78 0.92 -8.39
CA TYR A 12 19.15 0.87 -7.87
C TYR A 12 19.68 -0.56 -7.72
N MET A 13 18.81 -1.52 -7.36
CA MET A 13 19.19 -2.94 -7.35
C MET A 13 19.58 -3.44 -8.75
N ARG A 14 18.82 -3.07 -9.79
CA ARG A 14 19.14 -3.44 -11.18
C ARG A 14 20.44 -2.80 -11.65
N GLU A 15 20.64 -1.51 -11.35
CA GLU A 15 21.87 -0.77 -11.67
C GLU A 15 23.10 -1.38 -10.97
N ALA A 16 22.93 -1.93 -9.77
CA ALA A 16 23.95 -2.70 -9.05
C ALA A 16 24.16 -4.14 -9.57
N GLY A 17 23.49 -4.53 -10.66
CA GLY A 17 23.65 -5.85 -11.29
C GLY A 17 22.87 -6.99 -10.62
N MET A 18 21.96 -6.69 -9.69
CA MET A 18 21.14 -7.71 -9.04
C MET A 18 20.08 -8.26 -10.00
N LYS A 19 20.05 -9.59 -10.15
CA LYS A 19 19.06 -10.31 -10.96
C LYS A 19 18.07 -11.03 -10.03
N SER A 20 17.15 -10.27 -9.44
CA SER A 20 16.09 -10.80 -8.58
C SER A 20 14.71 -10.38 -9.08
N ARG A 21 13.74 -11.28 -8.91
CA ARG A 21 12.32 -10.96 -9.09
C ARG A 21 11.87 -10.11 -7.91
N ASN A 22 11.42 -8.88 -8.19
CA ASN A 22 11.12 -7.90 -7.15
C ASN A 22 9.66 -7.47 -7.23
N GLY A 23 8.94 -7.57 -6.11
CA GLY A 23 7.62 -6.99 -5.91
C GLY A 23 7.66 -5.74 -5.01
N PHE A 24 6.75 -4.81 -5.26
CA PHE A 24 6.50 -3.63 -4.44
C PHE A 24 5.06 -3.61 -3.97
N PHE A 25 4.81 -3.21 -2.72
CA PHE A 25 3.47 -2.98 -2.21
C PHE A 25 3.39 -1.63 -1.48
N LEU A 26 2.42 -0.80 -1.86
CA LEU A 26 2.17 0.48 -1.22
C LEU A 26 1.09 0.34 -0.13
N HIS A 27 1.44 0.69 1.10
CA HIS A 27 0.54 0.57 2.24
C HIS A 27 -0.37 1.79 2.42
N ILE A 28 0.10 2.95 1.98
CA ILE A 28 -0.67 4.20 1.99
C ILE A 28 -1.50 4.36 0.70
N PRO A 29 -2.54 5.21 0.70
CA PRO A 29 -3.27 5.52 -0.52
C PRO A 29 -2.36 6.09 -1.62
N PHE A 30 -2.64 5.73 -2.87
CA PHE A 30 -1.97 6.34 -4.02
C PHE A 30 -2.78 7.56 -4.48
N PRO A 31 -2.18 8.75 -4.56
CA PRO A 31 -2.91 9.99 -4.84
C PRO A 31 -3.50 10.02 -6.24
N ALA A 32 -4.59 10.79 -6.41
CA ALA A 32 -5.16 11.07 -7.73
C ALA A 32 -4.17 11.88 -8.61
N PRO A 33 -4.30 11.83 -9.95
CA PRO A 33 -3.35 12.46 -10.87
C PRO A 33 -3.08 13.96 -10.62
N ASP A 34 -4.13 14.74 -10.35
CA ASP A 34 -4.05 16.17 -10.07
C ASP A 34 -3.19 16.50 -8.82
N VAL A 35 -3.20 15.61 -7.83
CA VAL A 35 -2.35 15.71 -6.64
C VAL A 35 -0.94 15.21 -6.95
N PHE A 36 -0.83 14.06 -7.62
CA PHE A 36 0.46 13.44 -7.94
C PHE A 36 1.34 14.33 -8.84
N GLU A 37 0.71 15.04 -9.79
CA GLU A 37 1.39 15.96 -10.71
C GLU A 37 2.16 17.09 -10.01
N LYS A 38 1.79 17.43 -8.77
CA LYS A 38 2.48 18.46 -7.98
C LYS A 38 3.88 18.01 -7.54
N LEU A 39 4.21 16.72 -7.59
CA LEU A 39 5.52 16.21 -7.23
C LEU A 39 6.58 16.55 -8.31
N PRO A 40 7.69 17.22 -7.97
CA PRO A 40 8.76 17.52 -8.93
C PRO A 40 9.38 16.28 -9.56
N TRP A 41 9.48 15.19 -8.80
CA TRP A 41 10.10 13.92 -9.21
C TRP A 41 9.09 12.86 -9.68
N ARG A 42 7.86 13.26 -10.04
CA ARG A 42 6.75 12.37 -10.43
C ARG A 42 7.12 11.28 -11.44
N GLU A 43 7.83 11.64 -12.51
CA GLU A 43 8.25 10.67 -13.53
C GLU A 43 9.28 9.67 -12.98
N ALA A 44 10.23 10.13 -12.16
CA ALA A 44 11.23 9.26 -11.57
C ALA A 44 10.58 8.22 -10.66
N ILE A 45 9.59 8.63 -9.87
CA ILE A 45 8.81 7.75 -8.99
C ILE A 45 8.03 6.72 -9.81
N LEU A 46 7.28 7.14 -10.83
CA LEU A 46 6.50 6.21 -11.66
C LEU A 46 7.41 5.21 -12.39
N ARG A 47 8.52 5.67 -12.94
CA ARG A 47 9.50 4.78 -13.60
C ARG A 47 10.14 3.81 -12.61
N GLY A 48 10.49 4.27 -11.41
CA GLY A 48 11.02 3.40 -10.35
C GLY A 48 10.03 2.33 -9.90
N LEU A 49 8.74 2.67 -9.80
CA LEU A 49 7.68 1.69 -9.55
C LEU A 49 7.54 0.69 -10.70
N LEU A 50 7.68 1.12 -11.94
CA LEU A 50 7.71 0.25 -13.12
C LEU A 50 9.03 -0.56 -13.26
N ASP A 51 10.02 -0.32 -12.39
CA ASP A 51 11.20 -1.19 -12.28
C ASP A 51 10.97 -2.45 -11.45
N PHE A 52 9.82 -2.57 -10.78
CA PHE A 52 9.38 -3.83 -10.17
C PHE A 52 8.73 -4.75 -11.20
N GLU A 53 8.60 -6.03 -10.87
CA GLU A 53 7.83 -7.00 -11.66
C GLU A 53 6.36 -7.03 -11.25
N VAL A 54 6.09 -6.70 -9.98
CA VAL A 54 4.74 -6.60 -9.43
C VAL A 54 4.65 -5.33 -8.59
N VAL A 55 3.60 -4.55 -8.80
CA VAL A 55 3.24 -3.37 -7.99
C VAL A 55 1.84 -3.60 -7.42
N GLY A 56 1.73 -3.60 -6.11
CA GLY A 56 0.50 -3.87 -5.39
C GLY A 56 -0.01 -2.67 -4.59
N PHE A 57 -1.33 -2.56 -4.50
CA PHE A 57 -2.04 -1.51 -3.77
C PHE A 57 -3.12 -2.09 -2.86
N GLN A 58 -3.58 -1.30 -1.88
CA GLN A 58 -4.66 -1.71 -0.97
C GLN A 58 -6.03 -1.75 -1.65
N THR A 59 -6.32 -0.79 -2.53
CA THR A 59 -7.65 -0.63 -3.13
C THR A 59 -7.61 -0.53 -4.66
N GLU A 60 -8.76 -0.80 -5.30
CA GLU A 60 -8.92 -0.55 -6.73
C GLU A 60 -8.75 0.92 -7.09
N ARG A 61 -9.16 1.83 -6.21
CA ARG A 61 -9.01 3.27 -6.39
C ARG A 61 -7.54 3.65 -6.52
N ASP A 62 -6.70 3.14 -5.61
CA ASP A 62 -5.26 3.41 -5.61
C ASP A 62 -4.59 2.85 -6.88
N ARG A 63 -4.94 1.61 -7.26
CA ARG A 63 -4.48 1.01 -8.52
C ARG A 63 -4.87 1.87 -9.73
N ASN A 64 -6.12 2.30 -9.79
CA ASN A 64 -6.64 3.08 -10.92
C ASN A 64 -5.99 4.47 -10.95
N ASN A 65 -5.76 5.11 -9.80
CA ASN A 65 -5.01 6.37 -9.72
C ASN A 65 -3.58 6.22 -10.25
N PHE A 66 -2.87 5.16 -9.87
CA PHE A 66 -1.54 4.85 -10.38
C PHE A 66 -1.54 4.66 -11.90
N ILE A 67 -2.49 3.89 -12.43
CA ILE A 67 -2.65 3.68 -13.87
C ILE A 67 -2.90 5.00 -14.60
N SER A 68 -3.81 5.84 -14.10
CA SER A 68 -4.09 7.16 -14.67
C SER A 68 -2.84 8.04 -14.68
N CYS A 69 -2.04 8.03 -13.61
CA CYS A 69 -0.78 8.76 -13.55
C CYS A 69 0.24 8.25 -14.58
N VAL A 70 0.36 6.92 -14.73
CA VAL A 70 1.25 6.30 -15.73
C VAL A 70 0.80 6.67 -17.15
N GLN A 71 -0.48 6.54 -17.47
CA GLN A 71 -1.00 6.87 -18.79
C GLN A 71 -0.83 8.35 -19.13
N HIS A 72 -1.02 9.23 -18.14
CA HIS A 72 -0.89 10.68 -18.33
C HIS A 72 0.57 11.13 -18.47
N LEU A 73 1.44 10.68 -17.58
CA LEU A 73 2.83 11.18 -17.46
C LEU A 73 3.83 10.34 -18.26
N LEU A 74 3.51 9.09 -18.58
CA LEU A 74 4.38 8.15 -19.31
C LEU A 74 3.64 7.55 -20.52
N PRO A 75 3.25 8.36 -21.54
CA PRO A 75 2.36 7.93 -22.62
C PRO A 75 2.89 6.80 -23.52
N LYS A 76 4.18 6.44 -23.39
CA LYS A 76 4.80 5.29 -24.07
C LYS A 76 4.54 3.96 -23.37
N VAL A 77 4.03 3.98 -22.13
CA VAL A 77 3.71 2.79 -21.36
C VAL A 77 2.30 2.35 -21.72
N LEU A 78 2.16 1.14 -22.24
CA LEU A 78 0.85 0.57 -22.56
C LEU A 78 0.28 -0.13 -21.33
N ILE A 79 -1.01 0.10 -21.06
CA ILE A 79 -1.73 -0.56 -19.99
C ILE A 79 -2.75 -1.51 -20.59
N GLU A 80 -2.65 -2.79 -20.23
CA GLU A 80 -3.49 -3.87 -20.75
C GLU A 80 -4.26 -4.56 -19.60
N PRO A 81 -5.52 -4.98 -19.83
CA PRO A 81 -6.23 -5.83 -18.88
C PRO A 81 -5.55 -7.19 -18.71
N ALA A 82 -5.44 -7.67 -17.47
CA ALA A 82 -4.87 -8.98 -17.15
C ALA A 82 -5.60 -9.59 -15.94
N THR A 83 -6.89 -9.86 -16.08
CA THR A 83 -7.82 -10.26 -14.99
C THR A 83 -7.23 -11.30 -14.03
N PRO A 84 -7.25 -11.06 -12.70
CA PRO A 84 -7.89 -9.94 -11.98
C PRO A 84 -7.03 -8.66 -11.86
N HIS A 85 -5.89 -8.61 -12.55
CA HIS A 85 -4.90 -7.53 -12.48
C HIS A 85 -4.88 -6.67 -13.75
N MET A 86 -3.99 -5.68 -13.74
CA MET A 86 -3.62 -4.89 -14.92
C MET A 86 -2.16 -5.15 -15.24
N ARG A 87 -1.76 -4.91 -16.48
CA ARG A 87 -0.38 -5.08 -16.94
C ARG A 87 0.13 -3.79 -17.54
N ALA A 88 1.32 -3.36 -17.13
CA ALA A 88 2.06 -2.30 -17.82
C ALA A 88 3.16 -2.91 -18.69
N CYS A 89 3.18 -2.53 -19.97
CA CYS A 89 4.21 -2.90 -20.93
C CYS A 89 5.19 -1.72 -21.09
N VAL A 90 6.43 -1.93 -20.67
CA VAL A 90 7.50 -0.94 -20.66
C VAL A 90 8.68 -1.53 -21.42
N GLN A 91 8.90 -1.09 -22.66
CA GLN A 91 9.89 -1.71 -23.55
C GLN A 91 9.64 -3.23 -23.66
N ASP A 92 10.65 -4.06 -23.37
CA ASP A 92 10.57 -5.52 -23.40
C ASP A 92 10.10 -6.14 -22.07
N ARG A 93 9.61 -5.31 -21.12
CA ARG A 93 9.22 -5.74 -19.78
C ARG A 93 7.71 -5.63 -19.58
N GLN A 94 7.19 -6.57 -18.81
CA GLN A 94 5.80 -6.58 -18.36
C GLN A 94 5.76 -6.52 -16.84
N ILE A 95 4.94 -5.62 -16.30
CA ILE A 95 4.77 -5.38 -14.88
C ILE A 95 3.32 -5.67 -14.51
N ILE A 96 3.11 -6.50 -13.49
CA ILE A 96 1.78 -6.78 -12.95
C ILE A 96 1.41 -5.66 -11.98
N ILE A 97 0.20 -5.12 -12.12
CA ILE A 97 -0.35 -4.09 -11.25
C ILE A 97 -1.63 -4.64 -10.61
N GLY A 98 -1.61 -4.85 -9.30
CA GLY A 98 -2.65 -5.58 -8.58
C GLY A 98 -3.18 -4.88 -7.33
N VAL A 99 -4.29 -5.42 -6.82
CA VAL A 99 -4.90 -5.02 -5.54
C VAL A 99 -4.76 -6.19 -4.59
N PHE A 100 -4.12 -5.95 -3.45
CA PHE A 100 -3.85 -6.97 -2.42
C PHE A 100 -4.13 -6.35 -1.05
N PRO A 101 -5.40 -6.30 -0.61
CA PRO A 101 -5.75 -5.69 0.67
C PRO A 101 -5.03 -6.41 1.81
N ILE A 102 -4.30 -5.67 2.65
CA ILE A 102 -3.66 -6.23 3.83
C ILE A 102 -4.70 -6.57 4.90
N SER A 103 -4.45 -7.63 5.65
CA SER A 103 -5.26 -8.06 6.79
C SER A 103 -4.37 -8.35 7.99
N ILE A 104 -4.99 -8.55 9.14
CA ILE A 104 -4.34 -9.08 10.34
C ILE A 104 -4.38 -10.61 10.35
N ASP A 105 -3.53 -11.21 11.18
CA ASP A 105 -3.70 -12.59 11.59
C ASP A 105 -4.89 -12.67 12.56
N PHE A 106 -6.07 -13.01 12.03
CA PHE A 106 -7.30 -12.99 12.79
C PHE A 106 -7.26 -13.98 13.97
N ASP A 107 -6.75 -15.19 13.74
CA ASP A 107 -6.78 -16.26 14.74
C ASP A 107 -5.82 -15.96 15.91
N GLU A 108 -4.66 -15.39 15.61
CA GLU A 108 -3.74 -14.91 16.65
C GLU A 108 -4.41 -13.85 17.53
N PHE A 109 -4.99 -12.80 16.93
CA PHE A 109 -5.63 -11.73 17.69
C PHE A 109 -6.85 -12.22 18.48
N ALA A 110 -7.69 -13.07 17.87
CA ALA A 110 -8.88 -13.60 18.52
C ALA A 110 -8.51 -14.48 19.73
N SER A 111 -7.50 -15.33 19.60
CA SER A 111 -7.03 -16.20 20.69
C SER A 111 -6.41 -15.39 21.84
N GLN A 112 -5.68 -14.31 21.54
CA GLN A 112 -5.12 -13.44 22.57
C GLN A 112 -6.19 -12.62 23.29
N ALA A 113 -7.22 -12.16 22.58
CA ALA A 113 -8.28 -11.31 23.13
C ALA A 113 -9.13 -12.01 24.21
N VAL A 114 -9.24 -13.34 24.18
CA VAL A 114 -10.06 -14.13 25.13
C VAL A 114 -9.29 -14.63 26.35
N ARG A 115 -8.01 -14.29 26.49
CA ARG A 115 -7.21 -14.73 27.65
C ARG A 115 -7.75 -14.13 28.96
N ASN A 116 -7.63 -14.90 30.05
CA ASN A 116 -8.14 -14.52 31.37
C ASN A 116 -7.54 -13.21 31.90
N ASP A 117 -6.25 -12.96 31.65
CA ASP A 117 -5.57 -11.73 32.05
C ASP A 117 -6.10 -10.50 31.29
N VAL A 118 -6.41 -10.66 30.00
CA VAL A 118 -7.05 -9.61 29.18
C VAL A 118 -8.48 -9.34 29.67
N ALA A 119 -9.26 -10.39 29.94
CA ALA A 119 -10.62 -10.27 30.46
C ALA A 119 -10.65 -9.55 31.82
N ALA A 120 -9.76 -9.93 32.74
CA ALA A 120 -9.61 -9.26 34.04
C ALA A 120 -9.28 -7.77 33.87
N ARG A 121 -8.34 -7.44 32.96
CA ARG A 121 -7.98 -6.06 32.68
C ARG A 121 -9.14 -5.24 32.09
N CYS A 122 -9.97 -5.86 31.25
CA CYS A 122 -11.17 -5.22 30.72
C CYS A 122 -12.18 -4.84 31.82
N VAL A 123 -12.35 -5.71 32.83
CA VAL A 123 -13.20 -5.42 34.00
C VAL A 123 -12.64 -4.22 34.77
N GLU A 124 -11.34 -4.23 35.09
CA GLU A 124 -10.67 -3.12 35.80
C GLU A 124 -10.82 -1.78 35.07
N ILE A 125 -10.67 -1.77 33.74
CA ILE A 125 -10.82 -0.55 32.93
C ILE A 125 -12.27 -0.03 33.02
N ARG A 126 -13.26 -0.91 32.94
CA ARG A 126 -14.67 -0.55 33.03
C ARG A 126 -15.06 -0.01 34.41
N GLU A 127 -14.61 -0.66 35.48
CA GLU A 127 -14.87 -0.19 36.85
C GLU A 127 -14.28 1.20 37.12
N ARG A 128 -13.14 1.52 36.49
CA ARG A 128 -12.49 2.83 36.61
C ARG A 128 -13.16 3.93 35.79
N LEU A 129 -13.85 3.57 34.71
CA LEU A 129 -14.50 4.51 33.81
C LEU A 129 -15.99 4.57 34.15
N SER A 130 -16.38 5.55 34.96
CA SER A 130 -17.77 5.73 35.39
C SER A 130 -18.67 6.13 34.20
N GLY A 131 -19.35 5.16 33.59
CA GLY A 131 -20.34 5.42 32.54
C GLY A 131 -20.87 4.14 31.88
N ASP A 132 -22.12 4.20 31.42
CA ASP A 132 -22.76 3.07 30.73
C ASP A 132 -22.24 2.87 29.30
N LEU A 133 -21.61 3.90 28.72
CA LEU A 133 -21.11 3.91 27.35
C LEU A 133 -19.62 4.30 27.31
N LEU A 134 -18.80 3.41 26.73
CA LEU A 134 -17.40 3.67 26.43
C LEU A 134 -17.21 3.85 24.92
N VAL A 135 -16.68 5.00 24.52
CA VAL A 135 -16.21 5.25 23.15
C VAL A 135 -14.69 5.15 23.14
N LEU A 136 -14.14 4.25 22.32
CA LEU A 136 -12.70 4.00 22.20
C LEU A 136 -12.25 4.21 20.76
N GLY A 137 -11.31 5.14 20.56
CA GLY A 137 -10.50 5.26 19.35
C GLY A 137 -9.07 4.85 19.64
N VAL A 138 -8.46 4.04 18.78
CA VAL A 138 -7.07 3.61 18.90
C VAL A 138 -6.36 3.91 17.59
N ASP A 139 -5.73 5.07 17.54
CA ASP A 139 -5.05 5.55 16.36
C ASP A 139 -3.71 6.18 16.72
N ARG A 140 -2.82 6.28 15.74
CA ARG A 140 -1.64 7.14 15.87
C ARG A 140 -2.10 8.59 15.92
N MET A 141 -1.41 9.43 16.69
CA MET A 141 -1.60 10.89 16.65
C MET A 141 -1.04 11.44 15.33
N ASP A 142 -1.84 11.32 14.27
CA ASP A 142 -1.51 11.70 12.90
C ASP A 142 -2.71 12.43 12.31
N TYR A 143 -2.49 13.49 11.53
CA TYR A 143 -3.55 14.32 10.96
C TYR A 143 -4.43 13.56 9.95
N THR A 144 -4.00 12.38 9.50
CA THR A 144 -4.80 11.46 8.68
C THR A 144 -5.82 10.66 9.50
N LYS A 145 -5.78 10.75 10.83
CA LYS A 145 -6.66 10.09 11.79
C LYS A 145 -7.49 11.16 12.50
N GLY A 146 -8.77 11.28 12.12
CA GLY A 146 -9.71 12.29 12.62
C GLY A 146 -11.14 11.77 12.60
#